data_AF-A0A7K8VFY1-F1
#
_entry.id   AF-A0A7K8VFY1-F1
#
_cell.length_a   1.000
_cell.length_b   1.000
_cell.length_c   1.000
_cell.angle_alpha   90.00
_cell.angle_beta   90.00
_cell.angle_gamma   90.00
#
_symmetry.space_group_name_H-M   'P 1'
#
loop_
_entity.id
_entity.type
_entity.pdbx_description
1 polymer ?
#
loop_
_entity_poly.entity_id
_entity_poly.type
_entity_poly.pdbx_seq_one_letter_code
_entity_poly.pdbx_strand_id
1 'polypeptide(L)'
;SSTAFLNLSEIMGDLSYNDSSTTFPDYDAAPCHNQYCPLFQRVAPTFLAITCAAAALSTGSLLVALAKQPHAWGWPQSQALVAQLAVAMGLFAALLPSVAVGIRQGWQLGMGLCRLTHLLWHWSLFAQGLLVGSGSCSTVWCRWDPRSRRLAVAVWAGALLLAIPAALASGTVAAPETSCIHRSVDILSPVYLLHLALCLCLFLLLPAVLLVAMLAVPQLRAGWEPGIGVSWLFFGLWVPYGMGLAVDFLLHTRLLQPTCGTFEHFDHVLGLSEGLGVLHCCLGPAALLAARLC
;
A
#
# COMPACT_ATOMS: atom_id res chain seq x y z
N SER A 1 1.06 43.34 62.97
CA SER A 1 0.39 44.32 62.09
C SER A 1 1.30 45.51 61.92
N SER A 2 1.79 45.88 60.74
CA SER A 2 1.32 45.54 59.39
C SER A 2 2.44 45.77 58.36
N THR A 3 2.53 44.83 57.41
CA THR A 3 2.82 45.02 55.98
C THR A 3 4.03 45.87 55.56
N ALA A 4 5.16 45.20 55.32
CA ALA A 4 6.13 45.62 54.31
C ALA A 4 5.88 44.79 53.04
N PHE A 5 5.35 45.43 51.99
CA PHE A 5 5.30 44.89 50.64
C PHE A 5 6.73 44.84 50.10
N LEU A 6 7.33 43.65 50.03
CA LEU A 6 8.58 43.45 49.29
C LEU A 6 8.26 43.48 47.79
N ASN A 7 8.81 44.46 47.09
CA ASN A 7 8.66 44.62 45.64
C ASN A 7 9.33 43.45 44.91
N LEU A 8 8.51 42.58 44.33
CA LEU A 8 8.93 41.44 43.49
C LEU A 8 9.57 41.88 42.15
N SER A 9 9.63 43.18 41.86
CA SER A 9 10.25 43.77 40.66
C SER A 9 11.76 44.03 40.81
N GLU A 10 12.32 43.99 42.02
CA GLU A 10 13.75 44.27 42.26
C GLU A 10 14.63 43.01 42.15
N ILE A 11 14.05 41.81 42.17
CA ILE A 11 14.77 40.53 41.98
C ILE A 11 14.91 40.16 40.49
N MET A 12 14.12 40.77 39.60
CA MET A 12 14.19 40.50 38.14
C MET A 12 15.24 41.35 37.39
N GLY A 13 16.01 42.19 38.08
CA GLY A 13 16.94 43.14 37.44
C GLY A 13 18.42 42.74 37.39
N ASP A 14 18.84 41.68 38.09
CA ASP A 14 20.28 41.43 38.34
C ASP A 14 20.76 40.00 38.05
N LEU A 15 20.07 39.27 37.19
CA LEU A 15 20.66 38.10 36.52
C LEU A 15 21.23 38.53 35.16
N SER A 16 22.20 39.45 35.21
CA SER A 16 23.16 39.64 34.13
C SER A 16 24.10 38.44 34.08
N TYR A 17 23.58 37.31 33.59
CA TYR A 17 24.42 36.16 33.30
C TYR A 17 25.18 36.44 32.01
N ASN A 18 26.47 36.64 32.19
CA ASN A 18 27.51 36.75 31.19
C ASN A 18 27.44 35.57 30.22
N ASP A 19 26.75 35.72 29.08
CA ASP A 19 26.66 34.67 28.07
C ASP A 19 27.87 34.76 27.13
N SER A 20 28.95 34.14 27.59
CA SER A 20 30.09 33.80 26.77
C SER A 20 29.63 32.96 25.59
N SER A 21 29.72 33.51 24.38
CA SER A 21 29.92 32.81 23.11
C SER A 21 29.68 31.29 23.14
N THR A 22 28.41 30.87 23.20
CA THR A 22 28.01 29.57 22.66
C THR A 22 27.13 29.84 21.48
N THR A 23 27.77 29.88 20.31
CA THR A 23 27.14 29.62 19.03
C THR A 23 26.35 28.31 19.20
N PHE A 24 25.04 28.40 19.45
CA PHE A 24 24.17 27.29 19.13
C PHE A 24 24.40 27.06 17.64
N PRO A 25 24.91 25.90 17.20
CA PRO A 25 24.78 25.55 15.82
C PRO A 25 23.28 25.41 15.61
N ASP A 26 22.68 26.48 15.08
CA ASP A 26 21.43 26.37 14.36
C ASP A 26 21.71 25.29 13.32
N TYR A 27 21.20 24.08 13.57
CA TYR A 27 21.15 23.07 12.54
C TYR A 27 20.12 23.59 11.56
N ASP A 28 20.56 24.53 10.71
CA ASP A 28 20.06 24.73 9.37
C ASP A 28 20.27 23.41 8.64
N ALA A 29 19.46 22.42 8.98
CA ALA A 29 19.24 21.25 8.16
C ALA A 29 18.58 21.81 6.90
N ALA A 30 19.40 22.22 5.93
CA ALA A 30 18.92 22.59 4.62
C ALA A 30 17.96 21.50 4.16
N PRO A 31 16.72 21.85 3.75
CA PRO A 31 15.76 20.85 3.33
C PRO A 31 16.39 20.01 2.22
N CYS A 32 16.39 18.68 2.39
CA CYS A 32 16.92 17.77 1.39
C CYS A 32 16.23 18.02 0.05
N HIS A 33 16.99 18.46 -0.95
CA HIS A 33 16.47 18.66 -2.29
C HIS A 33 16.40 17.31 -3.00
N ASN A 34 15.21 16.71 -3.01
CA ASN A 34 15.00 15.39 -3.58
C ASN A 34 14.70 15.48 -5.09
N GLN A 35 15.60 15.01 -5.95
CA GLN A 35 15.39 15.00 -7.41
C GLN A 35 14.32 13.99 -7.86
N TYR A 36 13.94 13.06 -6.98
CA TYR A 36 12.86 12.11 -7.22
C TYR A 36 11.50 12.77 -7.46
N CYS A 37 11.14 13.79 -6.66
CA CYS A 37 9.84 14.45 -6.71
C CYS A 37 9.46 14.99 -8.10
N PRO A 38 10.30 15.80 -8.79
CA PRO A 38 9.98 16.29 -10.12
C PRO A 38 9.97 15.18 -11.19
N LEU A 39 10.79 14.14 -11.03
CA LEU A 39 10.77 12.97 -11.92
C LEU A 39 9.46 12.20 -11.78
N PHE A 40 9.04 11.94 -10.54
CA PHE A 40 7.81 11.24 -10.22
C PHE A 40 6.59 11.97 -10.78
N GLN A 41 6.48 13.29 -10.56
CA GLN A 41 5.40 14.11 -11.11
C GLN A 41 5.31 14.05 -12.64
N ARG A 42 6.44 13.88 -13.32
CA ARG A 42 6.50 13.79 -14.80
C ARG A 42 6.15 12.39 -15.31
N VAL A 43 6.68 11.34 -14.69
CA VAL A 43 6.62 9.97 -15.22
C VAL A 43 5.40 9.19 -14.71
N ALA A 44 5.04 9.36 -13.44
CA ALA A 44 3.99 8.58 -12.80
C ALA A 44 2.61 8.73 -13.50
N PRO A 45 2.13 9.92 -13.90
CA PRO A 45 0.82 10.03 -14.55
C PRO A 45 0.72 9.24 -15.86
N THR A 46 1.77 9.27 -16.69
CA THR A 46 1.80 8.51 -17.95
C THR A 46 1.88 7.01 -17.69
N PHE A 47 2.70 6.59 -16.72
CA PHE A 47 2.78 5.19 -16.29
C PHE A 47 1.42 4.66 -15.79
N LEU A 48 0.73 5.42 -14.94
CA LEU A 48 -0.59 5.07 -14.42
C LEU A 48 -1.66 5.00 -15.52
N ALA A 49 -1.62 5.92 -16.49
CA ALA A 49 -2.55 5.91 -17.63
C ALA A 49 -2.35 4.67 -18.53
N ILE A 50 -1.10 4.33 -18.87
CA ILE A 50 -0.77 3.13 -19.65
C ILE A 50 -1.21 1.88 -18.88
N THR A 51 -0.91 1.80 -17.59
CA THR A 51 -1.28 0.67 -16.75
C THR A 51 -2.79 0.51 -16.65
N CYS A 52 -3.54 1.61 -16.51
CA CYS A 52 -5.00 1.60 -16.52
C CYS A 52 -5.57 1.05 -17.84
N ALA A 53 -5.05 1.50 -18.99
CA ALA A 53 -5.49 1.00 -20.29
C ALA A 53 -5.20 -0.50 -20.45
N ALA A 54 -4.00 -0.94 -20.07
CA ALA A 54 -3.62 -2.36 -20.09
C ALA A 54 -4.47 -3.20 -19.13
N ALA A 55 -4.78 -2.68 -17.94
CA ALA A 55 -5.66 -3.33 -16.96
C ALA A 55 -7.09 -3.48 -17.48
N ALA A 56 -7.63 -2.44 -18.14
CA ALA A 56 -8.95 -2.50 -18.74
C ALA A 56 -9.03 -3.55 -19.87
N LEU A 57 -8.02 -3.60 -20.73
CA LEU A 57 -7.94 -4.60 -21.81
C LEU A 57 -7.84 -6.02 -21.25
N SER A 58 -6.87 -6.28 -20.37
CA SER A 58 -6.64 -7.62 -19.80
C SER A 58 -7.82 -8.10 -18.95
N THR A 59 -8.37 -7.25 -18.08
CA THR A 59 -9.54 -7.58 -17.26
C THR A 59 -10.79 -7.78 -18.12
N GLY A 60 -11.01 -6.93 -19.13
CA GLY A 60 -12.12 -7.07 -20.08
C GLY A 60 -12.05 -8.39 -20.85
N SER A 61 -10.88 -8.74 -21.38
CA SER A 61 -10.65 -10.02 -22.06
C SER A 61 -10.91 -11.22 -21.13
N LEU A 62 -10.42 -11.16 -19.89
CA LEU A 62 -10.66 -12.21 -18.89
C LEU A 62 -12.15 -12.39 -18.59
N LEU A 63 -12.89 -11.29 -18.39
CA LEU A 63 -14.34 -11.34 -18.12
C LEU A 63 -15.14 -11.90 -19.30
N VAL A 64 -14.80 -11.51 -20.54
CA VAL A 64 -15.42 -12.06 -21.75
C VAL A 64 -15.14 -13.55 -21.88
N ALA A 65 -13.92 -14.00 -21.58
CA ALA A 65 -13.55 -15.41 -21.59
C ALA A 65 -14.35 -16.22 -20.57
N LEU A 66 -14.47 -15.71 -19.34
CA LEU A 66 -15.30 -16.29 -18.27
C LEU A 66 -16.79 -16.40 -18.68
N ALA A 67 -17.32 -15.40 -19.37
CA ALA A 67 -18.71 -15.38 -19.81
C ALA A 67 -18.98 -16.36 -20.97
N LYS A 68 -18.04 -16.49 -21.91
CA LYS A 68 -18.21 -17.33 -23.10
C LYS A 68 -17.92 -18.80 -22.86
N GLN A 69 -17.03 -19.13 -21.92
CA GLN A 69 -16.60 -20.52 -21.68
C GLN A 69 -16.69 -20.91 -20.19
N PRO A 70 -17.87 -20.83 -19.55
CA PRO A 70 -18.00 -21.12 -18.11
C PRO A 70 -17.53 -22.53 -17.71
N HIS A 71 -17.69 -23.50 -18.61
CA HIS A 71 -17.28 -24.90 -18.39
C HIS A 71 -15.75 -25.10 -18.43
N ALA A 72 -14.99 -24.23 -19.09
CA ALA A 72 -13.53 -24.30 -19.14
C ALA A 72 -12.85 -23.77 -17.86
N TRP A 73 -13.61 -23.07 -16.99
CA TRP A 73 -13.13 -22.51 -15.71
C TRP A 73 -13.49 -23.40 -14.49
N GLY A 74 -13.81 -24.68 -14.71
CA GLY A 74 -14.22 -25.62 -13.67
C GLY A 74 -13.11 -26.18 -12.78
N TRP A 75 -11.83 -25.98 -13.14
CA TRP A 75 -10.68 -26.59 -12.45
C TRP A 75 -9.39 -25.81 -12.73
N PRO A 76 -8.43 -25.59 -11.80
CA PRO A 76 -8.48 -25.84 -10.35
C PRO A 76 -9.09 -24.69 -9.54
N GLN A 77 -9.15 -23.48 -10.11
CA GLN A 77 -9.68 -22.30 -9.42
C GLN A 77 -11.12 -22.05 -9.83
N SER A 78 -12.02 -21.92 -8.85
CA SER A 78 -13.44 -21.66 -9.15
C SER A 78 -13.60 -20.38 -9.99
N GLN A 79 -14.50 -20.43 -10.97
CA GLN A 79 -14.90 -19.26 -11.77
C GLN A 79 -15.27 -18.05 -10.89
N ALA A 80 -15.91 -18.29 -9.73
CA ALA A 80 -16.28 -17.24 -8.78
C ALA A 80 -15.05 -16.53 -8.20
N LEU A 81 -14.03 -17.27 -7.78
CA LEU A 81 -12.78 -16.70 -7.25
C LEU A 81 -12.05 -15.86 -8.31
N VAL A 82 -11.94 -16.36 -9.54
CA VAL A 82 -11.33 -15.61 -10.66
C VAL A 82 -12.11 -14.34 -10.96
N ALA A 83 -13.45 -14.40 -10.96
CA ALA A 83 -14.29 -13.22 -11.16
C ALA A 83 -14.13 -12.19 -10.02
N GLN A 84 -14.05 -12.64 -8.76
CA GLN A 84 -13.84 -11.75 -7.61
C GLN A 84 -12.47 -11.06 -7.67
N LEU A 85 -11.42 -11.78 -8.07
CA LEU A 85 -10.10 -11.21 -8.33
C LEU A 85 -10.14 -10.17 -9.47
N ALA A 86 -10.80 -10.49 -10.59
CA ALA A 86 -10.97 -9.56 -11.70
C ALA A 86 -11.71 -8.28 -11.28
N VAL A 87 -12.75 -8.39 -10.45
CA VAL A 87 -13.47 -7.23 -9.90
C VAL A 87 -12.56 -6.39 -9.01
N ALA A 88 -11.76 -7.01 -8.15
CA ALA A 88 -10.85 -6.28 -7.27
C ALA A 88 -9.73 -5.57 -8.05
N MET A 89 -9.15 -6.21 -9.06
CA MET A 89 -8.15 -5.60 -9.95
C MET A 89 -8.75 -4.46 -10.78
N GLY A 90 -9.98 -4.64 -11.29
CA GLY A 90 -10.72 -3.59 -11.99
C GLY A 90 -11.02 -2.39 -11.10
N LEU A 91 -11.41 -2.62 -9.84
CA LEU A 91 -11.62 -1.55 -8.86
C LEU A 91 -10.35 -0.76 -8.61
N PHE A 92 -9.21 -1.43 -8.44
CA PHE A 92 -7.90 -0.77 -8.30
C PHE A 92 -7.55 0.06 -9.56
N ALA A 93 -7.72 -0.54 -10.75
CA ALA A 93 -7.44 0.12 -12.02
C ALA A 93 -8.29 1.39 -12.21
N ALA A 94 -9.54 1.39 -11.77
CA ALA A 94 -10.44 2.54 -11.86
C ALA A 94 -9.98 3.76 -11.02
N LEU A 95 -9.12 3.55 -10.02
CA LEU A 95 -8.55 4.62 -9.19
C LEU A 95 -7.32 5.26 -9.84
N LEU A 96 -6.63 4.57 -10.75
CA LEU A 96 -5.37 5.07 -11.33
C LEU A 96 -5.53 6.41 -12.05
N PRO A 97 -6.61 6.68 -12.81
CA PRO A 97 -6.79 7.99 -13.46
C PRO A 97 -6.94 9.14 -12.47
N SER A 98 -7.66 8.95 -11.35
CA SER A 98 -7.85 10.01 -10.36
C SER A 98 -6.55 10.31 -9.62
N VAL A 99 -5.76 9.27 -9.30
CA VAL A 99 -4.41 9.41 -8.74
C VAL A 99 -3.48 10.11 -9.74
N ALA A 100 -3.50 9.72 -11.02
CA ALA A 100 -2.67 10.33 -12.07
C ALA A 100 -2.95 11.84 -12.25
N VAL A 101 -4.23 12.23 -12.23
CA VAL A 101 -4.62 13.65 -12.27
C VAL A 101 -4.16 14.36 -11.01
N GLY A 102 -4.35 13.76 -9.83
CA GLY A 102 -3.92 14.31 -8.55
C GLY A 102 -2.40 14.54 -8.46
N ILE A 103 -1.59 13.67 -9.07
CA ILE A 103 -0.13 13.83 -9.14
C ILE A 103 0.25 14.97 -10.10
N ARG A 104 -0.48 15.14 -11.21
CA ARG A 104 -0.14 16.08 -12.28
C ARG A 104 -0.60 17.52 -12.04
N GLN A 105 -1.76 17.71 -11.41
CA GLN A 105 -2.44 19.01 -11.26
C GLN A 105 -2.62 19.43 -9.79
N GLY A 106 -2.06 18.63 -8.87
CA GLY A 106 -2.42 18.68 -7.47
C GLY A 106 -3.79 18.07 -7.19
N TRP A 107 -3.97 17.63 -5.95
CA TRP A 107 -5.19 17.06 -5.43
C TRP A 107 -6.21 18.16 -5.08
N GLN A 108 -7.12 18.45 -6.02
CA GLN A 108 -8.16 19.48 -5.87
C GLN A 108 -9.49 18.94 -5.32
N LEU A 109 -9.62 17.62 -5.22
CA LEU A 109 -10.87 16.93 -4.83
C LEU A 109 -11.15 16.97 -3.32
N GLY A 110 -10.27 17.60 -2.54
CA GLY A 110 -10.39 17.74 -1.09
C GLY A 110 -10.02 16.49 -0.29
N MET A 111 -9.94 16.66 1.02
CA MET A 111 -9.48 15.61 1.96
C MET A 111 -10.37 14.35 1.94
N GLY A 112 -11.69 14.52 1.85
CA GLY A 112 -12.62 13.39 1.85
C GLY A 112 -12.39 12.42 0.69
N LEU A 113 -12.18 12.94 -0.51
CA LEU A 113 -11.88 12.12 -1.69
C LEU A 113 -10.48 11.52 -1.64
N CYS A 114 -9.49 12.22 -1.05
CA CYS A 114 -8.15 11.64 -0.83
C CYS A 114 -8.24 10.38 0.05
N ARG A 115 -8.98 10.48 1.17
CA ARG A 115 -9.21 9.34 2.06
C ARG A 115 -9.99 8.22 1.39
N LEU A 116 -11.01 8.55 0.60
CA LEU A 116 -11.77 7.55 -0.16
C LEU A 116 -10.89 6.84 -1.18
N THR A 117 -10.01 7.55 -1.88
CA THR A 117 -9.07 6.96 -2.83
C THR A 117 -8.14 5.98 -2.13
N HIS A 118 -7.53 6.36 -1.00
CA HIS A 118 -6.71 5.43 -0.23
C HIS A 118 -7.51 4.27 0.39
N LEU A 119 -8.76 4.49 0.77
CA LEU A 119 -9.65 3.43 1.23
C LEU A 119 -9.89 2.39 0.13
N LEU A 120 -10.32 2.84 -1.06
CA LEU A 120 -10.60 1.95 -2.20
C LEU A 120 -9.34 1.25 -2.70
N TRP A 121 -8.20 1.95 -2.69
CA TRP A 121 -6.89 1.40 -3.03
C TRP A 121 -6.56 0.22 -2.12
N HIS A 122 -6.57 0.41 -0.80
CA HIS A 122 -6.23 -0.66 0.14
C HIS A 122 -7.32 -1.72 0.26
N TRP A 123 -8.59 -1.35 0.10
CA TRP A 123 -9.70 -2.29 0.09
C TRP A 123 -9.55 -3.32 -1.03
N SER A 124 -9.27 -2.85 -2.24
CA SER A 124 -9.03 -3.72 -3.39
C SER A 124 -7.78 -4.60 -3.22
N LEU A 125 -6.68 -4.06 -2.66
CA LEU A 125 -5.46 -4.85 -2.39
C LEU A 125 -5.67 -5.92 -1.32
N PHE A 126 -6.31 -5.57 -0.20
CA PHE A 126 -6.57 -6.52 0.87
C PHE A 126 -7.58 -7.58 0.44
N ALA A 127 -8.60 -7.23 -0.36
CA ALA A 127 -9.49 -8.21 -0.96
C ALA A 127 -8.72 -9.22 -1.82
N GLN A 128 -7.82 -8.74 -2.68
CA GLN A 128 -6.99 -9.62 -3.52
C GLN A 128 -6.07 -10.51 -2.68
N GLY A 129 -5.32 -9.96 -1.72
CA GLY A 129 -4.42 -10.74 -0.87
C GLY A 129 -5.15 -11.83 -0.08
N LEU A 130 -6.35 -11.53 0.46
CA LEU A 130 -7.17 -12.52 1.15
C LEU A 130 -7.72 -13.60 0.20
N LEU A 131 -8.17 -13.23 -1.01
CA LEU A 131 -8.65 -14.18 -2.03
C LEU A 131 -7.54 -15.09 -2.55
N VAL A 132 -6.33 -14.55 -2.75
CA VAL A 132 -5.14 -15.30 -3.18
C VAL A 132 -4.66 -16.23 -2.06
N GLY A 133 -4.60 -15.73 -0.82
CA GLY A 133 -4.20 -16.51 0.35
C GLY A 133 -5.17 -17.65 0.62
N SER A 134 -6.48 -17.42 0.50
CA SER A 134 -7.49 -18.46 0.72
C SER A 134 -7.49 -19.53 -0.38
N GLY A 135 -7.22 -19.15 -1.64
CA GLY A 135 -7.11 -20.08 -2.76
C GLY A 135 -5.90 -21.02 -2.65
N SER A 136 -4.85 -20.61 -1.93
CA SER A 136 -3.61 -21.38 -1.75
C SER A 136 -3.71 -22.47 -0.66
N CYS A 137 -4.70 -22.41 0.23
CA CYS A 137 -4.87 -23.35 1.35
C CYS A 137 -5.89 -24.45 0.98
N SER A 138 -5.53 -25.36 0.08
CA SER A 138 -6.53 -26.19 -0.63
C SER A 138 -6.83 -27.59 -0.10
N THR A 139 -6.11 -28.17 0.88
CA THR A 139 -6.30 -29.63 1.13
C THR A 139 -6.71 -30.09 2.52
N VAL A 140 -6.59 -29.33 3.61
CA VAL A 140 -6.95 -29.88 4.95
C VAL A 140 -7.72 -28.93 5.87
N TRP A 141 -7.47 -27.61 5.83
CA TRP A 141 -8.05 -26.67 6.83
C TRP A 141 -9.19 -25.80 6.30
N CYS A 142 -9.37 -25.72 4.98
CA CYS A 142 -10.39 -24.88 4.36
C CYS A 142 -11.17 -25.69 3.32
N ARG A 143 -12.32 -26.27 3.69
CA ARG A 143 -13.41 -26.52 2.72
C ARG A 143 -13.95 -25.17 2.25
N TRP A 144 -13.15 -24.45 1.50
CA TRP A 144 -13.54 -23.22 0.83
C TRP A 144 -14.42 -23.64 -0.34
N ASP A 145 -15.73 -23.39 -0.24
CA ASP A 145 -16.60 -23.37 -1.42
C ASP A 145 -16.75 -21.90 -1.83
N PRO A 146 -16.07 -21.46 -2.91
CA PRO A 146 -16.16 -20.10 -3.42
C PRO A 146 -17.57 -19.72 -3.88
N ARG A 147 -18.51 -20.67 -3.96
CA ARG A 147 -19.94 -20.43 -4.22
C ARG A 147 -20.69 -19.93 -2.98
N SER A 148 -20.12 -20.02 -1.79
CA SER A 148 -20.74 -19.52 -0.56
C SER A 148 -20.79 -17.99 -0.58
N ARG A 149 -21.94 -17.43 -0.97
CA ARG A 149 -22.22 -15.98 -0.96
C ARG A 149 -21.82 -15.31 0.37
N ARG A 150 -21.97 -16.02 1.50
CA ARG A 150 -21.58 -15.53 2.83
C ARG A 150 -20.08 -15.33 2.97
N LEU A 151 -19.29 -16.25 2.44
CA LEU A 151 -17.83 -16.19 2.51
C LEU A 151 -17.27 -15.06 1.64
N ALA A 152 -17.80 -14.89 0.43
CA ALA A 152 -17.47 -13.76 -0.42
C ALA A 152 -17.77 -12.43 0.28
N VAL A 153 -18.98 -12.26 0.81
CA VAL A 153 -19.36 -11.04 1.57
C VAL A 153 -18.44 -10.83 2.77
N ALA A 154 -18.10 -11.88 3.52
CA ALA A 154 -17.19 -11.78 4.66
C ALA A 154 -15.78 -11.34 4.24
N VAL A 155 -15.25 -11.85 3.12
CA VAL A 155 -13.93 -11.44 2.61
C VAL A 155 -13.93 -9.97 2.19
N TRP A 156 -14.94 -9.52 1.43
CA TRP A 156 -15.02 -8.12 1.02
C TRP A 156 -15.26 -7.16 2.18
N ALA A 157 -16.13 -7.52 3.12
CA ALA A 157 -16.38 -6.72 4.32
C ALA A 157 -15.15 -6.69 5.24
N GLY A 158 -14.49 -7.83 5.41
CA GLY A 158 -13.23 -7.92 6.15
C GLY A 158 -12.13 -7.07 5.52
N ALA A 159 -11.94 -7.17 4.20
CA ALA A 159 -11.00 -6.32 3.47
C ALA A 159 -11.31 -4.82 3.64
N LEU A 160 -12.59 -4.44 3.63
CA LEU A 160 -13.01 -3.05 3.83
C LEU A 160 -12.64 -2.57 5.23
N LEU A 161 -12.94 -3.37 6.25
CA LEU A 161 -12.58 -3.08 7.64
C LEU A 161 -11.07 -2.90 7.81
N LEU A 162 -10.28 -3.78 7.18
CA LEU A 162 -8.81 -3.71 7.21
C LEU A 162 -8.27 -2.46 6.49
N ALA A 163 -8.99 -1.91 5.51
CA ALA A 163 -8.58 -0.72 4.77
C ALA A 163 -8.88 0.61 5.50
N ILE A 164 -9.73 0.61 6.52
CA ILE A 164 -10.11 1.82 7.28
C ILE A 164 -8.89 2.55 7.86
N PRO A 165 -7.91 1.88 8.52
CA PRO A 165 -6.73 2.55 9.04
C PRO A 165 -5.92 3.28 7.96
N ALA A 166 -5.88 2.76 6.73
CA ALA A 166 -5.20 3.42 5.61
C ALA A 166 -5.86 4.77 5.27
N ALA A 167 -7.20 4.79 5.23
CA ALA A 167 -7.97 6.01 4.97
C ALA A 167 -7.79 7.06 6.07
N LEU A 168 -7.78 6.61 7.33
CA LEU A 168 -7.63 7.50 8.49
C LEU A 168 -6.19 8.03 8.64
N ALA A 169 -5.18 7.25 8.23
CA ALA A 169 -3.79 7.68 8.21
C ALA A 169 -3.48 8.69 7.08
N SER A 170 -4.29 8.68 6.01
CA SER A 170 -4.13 9.53 4.84
C SER A 170 -4.78 10.92 4.96
N GLY A 171 -4.26 11.86 4.19
CA GLY A 171 -4.78 13.22 4.15
C GLY A 171 -4.12 14.09 3.10
N THR A 172 -4.45 15.38 3.12
CA THR A 172 -3.94 16.36 2.16
C THR A 172 -2.97 17.32 2.82
N VAL A 173 -1.84 17.59 2.18
CA VAL A 173 -0.86 18.60 2.61
C VAL A 173 -0.72 19.66 1.53
N ALA A 174 -0.58 20.92 1.94
CA ALA A 174 -0.42 22.05 1.03
C ALA A 174 1.06 22.40 0.87
N ALA A 175 1.63 22.32 -0.35
CA ALA A 175 2.77 23.14 -0.83
C ALA A 175 3.34 22.67 -2.19
N PRO A 176 3.66 23.57 -3.15
CA PRO A 176 2.90 24.73 -3.63
C PRO A 176 1.55 24.35 -4.28
N GLU A 177 1.35 23.07 -4.60
CA GLU A 177 0.05 22.48 -4.94
C GLU A 177 -0.40 21.57 -3.78
N THR A 178 -1.71 21.36 -3.62
CA THR A 178 -2.22 20.40 -2.64
C THR A 178 -1.87 18.98 -3.08
N SER A 179 -1.26 18.18 -2.23
CA SER A 179 -0.96 16.77 -2.52
C SER A 179 -1.77 15.85 -1.60
N CYS A 180 -2.26 14.74 -2.14
CA CYS A 180 -2.86 13.66 -1.35
C CYS A 180 -1.74 12.71 -0.95
N ILE A 181 -1.49 12.60 0.35
CA ILE A 181 -0.41 11.81 0.90
C ILE A 181 -0.92 10.65 1.72
N HIS A 182 -0.17 9.56 1.69
CA HIS A 182 -0.49 8.34 2.40
C HIS A 182 -0.42 8.49 3.93
N ARG A 183 0.46 9.37 4.43
CA ARG A 183 0.69 9.61 5.87
C ARG A 183 0.52 11.09 6.20
N SER A 184 -0.67 11.49 6.67
CA SER A 184 -0.93 12.83 7.25
C SER A 184 -0.84 12.86 8.77
N VAL A 185 -0.64 11.70 9.40
CA VAL A 185 -0.54 11.54 10.86
C VAL A 185 0.91 11.27 11.28
N ASP A 186 1.18 11.41 12.57
CA ASP A 186 2.47 11.06 13.16
C ASP A 186 2.83 9.60 12.92
N ILE A 187 4.12 9.31 12.77
CA ILE A 187 4.60 7.96 12.48
C ILE A 187 4.32 6.94 13.59
N LEU A 188 4.20 7.41 14.83
CA LEU A 188 3.84 6.57 15.98
C LEU A 188 2.34 6.52 16.23
N SER A 189 1.52 7.13 15.36
CA SER A 189 0.07 7.09 15.48
C SER A 189 -0.42 5.64 15.41
N PRO A 190 -1.29 5.19 16.34
CA PRO A 190 -1.77 3.81 16.37
C PRO A 190 -2.50 3.42 15.08
N VAL A 191 -3.15 4.39 14.42
CA VAL A 191 -3.84 4.17 13.14
C VAL A 191 -2.84 3.85 12.03
N TYR A 192 -1.73 4.59 11.95
CA TYR A 192 -0.68 4.34 10.98
C TYR A 192 0.07 3.04 11.29
N LEU A 193 0.41 2.77 12.55
CA LEU A 193 1.05 1.53 12.96
C LEU A 193 0.18 0.30 12.65
N LEU A 194 -1.13 0.40 12.89
CA LEU A 194 -2.08 -0.64 12.51
C LEU A 194 -2.10 -0.84 10.99
N HIS A 195 -2.18 0.24 10.21
CA HIS A 195 -2.13 0.16 8.76
C HIS A 195 -0.84 -0.52 8.26
N LEU A 196 0.31 -0.07 8.76
CA LEU A 196 1.62 -0.62 8.43
C LEU A 196 1.69 -2.11 8.79
N ALA A 197 1.29 -2.49 10.00
CA ALA A 197 1.27 -3.89 10.43
C ALA A 197 0.41 -4.76 9.51
N LEU A 198 -0.76 -4.27 9.08
CA LEU A 198 -1.62 -4.99 8.14
C LEU A 198 -0.96 -5.17 6.77
N CYS A 199 -0.30 -4.14 6.24
CA CYS A 199 0.47 -4.22 5.00
C CYS A 199 1.62 -5.24 5.13
N LEU A 200 2.39 -5.24 6.22
CA LEU A 200 3.47 -6.19 6.45
C LEU A 200 2.94 -7.63 6.59
N CYS A 201 1.84 -7.80 7.31
CA CYS A 201 1.18 -9.10 7.45
C CYS A 201 0.74 -9.66 6.09
N LEU A 202 0.14 -8.84 5.23
CA LEU A 202 -0.41 -9.28 3.96
C LEU A 202 0.67 -9.46 2.87
N PHE A 203 1.63 -8.54 2.78
CA PHE A 203 2.64 -8.55 1.72
C PHE A 203 3.88 -9.37 2.05
N LEU A 204 4.16 -9.66 3.32
CA LEU A 204 5.39 -10.35 3.72
C LEU A 204 5.11 -11.61 4.50
N LEU A 205 4.35 -11.49 5.60
CA LEU A 205 4.12 -12.63 6.50
C LEU A 205 3.29 -13.71 5.82
N LEU A 206 2.19 -13.32 5.16
CA LEU A 206 1.31 -14.25 4.45
C LEU A 206 2.06 -15.05 3.36
N PRO A 207 2.79 -14.43 2.39
CA PRO A 207 3.57 -15.20 1.43
C PRO A 207 4.68 -16.02 2.09
N ALA A 208 5.36 -15.52 3.13
CA ALA A 208 6.38 -16.30 3.83
C ALA A 208 5.80 -17.56 4.48
N VAL A 209 4.66 -17.44 5.17
CA VAL A 209 3.96 -18.56 5.80
C VAL A 209 3.48 -19.56 4.75
N LEU A 210 2.90 -19.09 3.64
CA LEU A 210 2.49 -19.97 2.54
C LEU A 210 3.69 -20.70 1.92
N LEU A 211 4.81 -20.02 1.72
CA LEU A 211 6.05 -20.63 1.22
C LEU A 211 6.57 -21.70 2.18
N VAL A 212 6.70 -21.37 3.46
CA VAL A 212 7.17 -22.32 4.49
C VAL A 212 6.23 -23.51 4.59
N ALA A 213 4.90 -23.31 4.57
CA ALA A 213 3.92 -24.38 4.59
C ALA A 213 4.08 -25.31 3.38
N MET A 214 4.23 -24.76 2.17
CA MET A 214 4.51 -25.55 0.97
C MET A 214 5.85 -26.29 1.06
N LEU A 215 6.87 -25.71 1.69
CA LEU A 215 8.17 -26.37 1.82
C LEU A 215 8.17 -27.48 2.87
N ALA A 216 7.47 -27.26 3.99
CA ALA A 216 7.45 -28.16 5.14
C ALA A 216 6.44 -29.32 4.99
N VAL A 217 5.35 -29.12 4.22
CA VAL A 217 4.30 -30.12 4.06
C VAL A 217 4.31 -30.65 2.62
N PRO A 218 4.98 -31.77 2.31
CA PRO A 218 5.08 -32.31 0.96
C PRO A 218 3.71 -32.69 0.34
N GLN A 219 2.69 -32.92 1.16
CA GLN A 219 1.31 -33.11 0.68
C GLN A 219 0.71 -31.84 0.05
N LEU A 220 1.12 -30.64 0.48
CA LEU A 220 0.75 -29.37 -0.16
C LEU A 220 1.47 -29.19 -1.50
N ARG A 221 2.68 -29.77 -1.66
CA ARG A 221 3.41 -29.79 -2.94
C ARG A 221 2.81 -30.76 -3.96
N ALA A 222 2.16 -31.83 -3.52
CA ALA A 222 1.55 -32.81 -4.41
C ALA A 222 0.29 -32.27 -5.14
N GLY A 223 -0.31 -31.19 -4.63
CA GLY A 223 -1.41 -30.46 -5.27
C GLY A 223 -0.96 -29.18 -6.00
N TRP A 224 0.31 -29.08 -6.39
CA TRP A 224 0.88 -27.87 -6.97
C TRP A 224 0.43 -27.70 -8.43
N GLU A 225 -0.69 -27.00 -8.59
CA GLU A 225 -1.30 -26.71 -9.89
C GLU A 225 -0.83 -25.34 -10.45
N PRO A 226 -0.86 -25.12 -11.78
CA PRO A 226 -0.45 -23.87 -12.43
C PRO A 226 -1.11 -22.59 -11.89
N GLY A 227 -2.29 -22.69 -11.28
CA GLY A 227 -3.00 -21.55 -10.67
C GLY A 227 -2.27 -20.92 -9.46
N ILE A 228 -1.38 -21.67 -8.81
CA ILE A 228 -0.53 -21.17 -7.72
C ILE A 228 0.54 -20.20 -8.25
N GLY A 229 1.04 -20.38 -9.47
CA GLY A 229 2.02 -19.47 -10.08
C GLY A 229 1.47 -18.04 -10.23
N VAL A 230 0.20 -17.92 -10.59
CA VAL A 230 -0.50 -16.62 -10.69
C VAL A 230 -0.73 -15.99 -9.33
N SER A 231 -0.94 -16.80 -8.29
CA SER A 231 -1.04 -16.33 -6.90
C SER A 231 0.28 -15.74 -6.39
N TRP A 232 1.41 -16.36 -6.75
CA TRP A 232 2.75 -15.85 -6.44
C TRP A 232 3.12 -14.58 -7.19
N LEU A 233 2.53 -14.35 -8.38
CA LEU A 233 2.73 -13.08 -9.11
C LEU A 233 2.25 -11.88 -8.28
N PHE A 234 1.09 -11.97 -7.64
CA PHE A 234 0.59 -10.90 -6.77
C PHE A 234 1.58 -10.59 -5.66
N PHE A 235 2.04 -11.60 -4.92
CA PHE A 235 3.01 -11.39 -3.85
C PHE A 235 4.35 -10.90 -4.37
N GLY A 236 4.86 -11.45 -5.47
CA GLY A 236 6.13 -11.02 -6.07
C GLY A 236 6.15 -9.54 -6.46
N LEU A 237 5.01 -8.99 -6.90
CA LEU A 237 4.88 -7.57 -7.24
C LEU A 237 4.78 -6.67 -6.00
N TRP A 238 4.16 -7.14 -4.91
CA TRP A 238 3.91 -6.33 -3.71
C TRP A 238 4.93 -6.49 -2.56
N VAL A 239 5.66 -7.62 -2.50
CA VAL A 239 6.71 -7.86 -1.50
C VAL A 239 7.76 -6.74 -1.49
N PRO A 240 8.29 -6.25 -2.64
CA PRO A 240 9.26 -5.17 -2.64
C PRO A 240 8.72 -3.89 -1.97
N TYR A 241 7.45 -3.55 -2.21
CA TYR A 241 6.80 -2.41 -1.56
C TYR A 241 6.61 -2.64 -0.06
N GLY A 242 6.18 -3.85 0.35
CA GLY A 242 6.08 -4.21 1.77
C GLY A 242 7.41 -4.10 2.51
N MET A 243 8.52 -4.53 1.88
CA MET A 243 9.86 -4.33 2.43
C MET A 243 10.23 -2.85 2.50
N GLY A 244 9.93 -2.08 1.45
CA GLY A 244 10.08 -0.63 1.45
C GLY A 244 9.38 0.02 2.64
N LEU A 245 8.10 -0.29 2.89
CA LEU A 245 7.36 0.25 4.03
C LEU A 245 8.00 -0.08 5.39
N ALA A 246 8.55 -1.28 5.56
CA ALA A 246 9.25 -1.65 6.80
C ALA A 246 10.51 -0.80 7.00
N VAL A 247 11.31 -0.62 5.94
CA VAL A 247 12.53 0.19 5.98
C VAL A 247 12.21 1.67 6.18
N ASP A 248 11.15 2.18 5.53
CA ASP A 248 10.67 3.56 5.70
C ASP A 248 10.36 3.87 7.16
N PHE A 249 9.67 2.94 7.84
CA PHE A 249 9.38 3.04 9.26
C PHE A 249 10.65 3.04 10.12
N LEU A 250 11.62 2.16 9.84
CA LEU A 250 12.89 2.08 10.57
C LEU A 250 13.74 3.35 10.41
N LEU A 251 13.75 3.94 9.22
CA LEU A 251 14.45 5.19 8.93
C LEU A 251 13.84 6.36 9.71
N HIS A 252 12.51 6.49 9.66
CA HIS A 252 11.82 7.59 10.31
C HIS A 252 11.79 7.47 11.84
N THR A 253 11.84 6.26 12.40
CA THR A 253 12.00 6.02 13.85
C THR A 253 13.44 6.20 14.34
N ARG A 254 14.36 6.63 13.44
CA ARG A 254 15.80 6.81 13.68
C ARG A 254 16.52 5.56 14.21
N LEU A 255 15.96 4.37 13.97
CA LEU A 255 16.64 3.11 14.24
C LEU A 255 17.77 2.85 13.23
N LEU A 256 17.68 3.48 12.06
CA LEU A 256 18.74 3.58 11.05
C LEU A 256 19.12 5.06 10.93
N GLN A 257 20.42 5.41 10.99
CA GLN A 257 20.86 6.81 10.82
C GLN A 257 20.74 7.22 9.35
N PRO A 258 19.89 8.19 9.01
CA PRO A 258 19.72 8.55 7.63
C PRO A 258 20.74 9.62 7.21
N THR A 259 21.35 9.44 6.04
CA THR A 259 22.04 10.52 5.32
C THR A 259 21.15 11.02 4.18
N CYS A 260 21.27 12.29 3.78
CA CYS A 260 20.42 12.89 2.74
C CYS A 260 20.49 12.11 1.41
N GLY A 261 21.68 11.60 1.03
CA GLY A 261 21.84 10.74 -0.15
C GLY A 261 21.18 9.37 -0.02
N THR A 262 21.13 8.80 1.20
CA THR A 262 20.41 7.55 1.47
C THR A 262 18.89 7.73 1.35
N PHE A 263 18.35 8.89 1.77
CA PHE A 263 16.92 9.20 1.63
C PHE A 263 16.47 9.31 0.17
N GLU A 264 17.22 10.03 -0.67
CA GLU A 264 16.87 10.20 -2.09
C GLU A 264 16.83 8.86 -2.84
N HIS A 265 17.86 8.02 -2.65
CA HIS A 265 17.87 6.68 -3.24
C HIS A 265 16.72 5.81 -2.74
N PHE A 266 16.38 5.95 -1.45
CA PHE A 266 15.32 5.18 -0.84
C PHE A 266 13.94 5.59 -1.39
N ASP A 267 13.64 6.88 -1.51
CA ASP A 267 12.37 7.37 -2.08
C ASP A 267 12.18 6.90 -3.52
N HIS A 268 13.26 6.90 -4.31
CA HIS A 268 13.28 6.31 -5.65
C HIS A 268 12.92 4.83 -5.65
N VAL A 269 13.55 4.04 -4.79
CA VAL A 269 13.33 2.59 -4.70
C VAL A 269 11.92 2.28 -4.20
N LEU A 270 11.44 3.01 -3.20
CA LEU A 270 10.10 2.87 -2.66
C LEU A 270 9.05 3.17 -3.74
N GLY A 271 9.23 4.25 -4.49
CA GLY A 271 8.40 4.60 -5.63
C GLY A 271 8.36 3.56 -6.74
N LEU A 272 9.53 3.03 -7.12
CA LEU A 272 9.63 1.94 -8.10
C LEU A 272 8.94 0.67 -7.61
N SER A 273 9.08 0.35 -6.32
CA SER A 273 8.45 -0.82 -5.72
C SER A 273 6.93 -0.68 -5.66
N GLU A 274 6.41 0.52 -5.39
CA GLU A 274 4.99 0.82 -5.47
C GLU A 274 4.48 0.71 -6.91
N GLY A 275 5.22 1.26 -7.88
CA GLY A 275 4.92 1.13 -9.31
C GLY A 275 4.88 -0.33 -9.77
N LEU A 276 5.81 -1.16 -9.29
CA LEU A 276 5.80 -2.59 -9.54
C LEU A 276 4.53 -3.25 -8.96
N GLY A 277 4.16 -2.89 -7.74
CA GLY A 277 2.91 -3.30 -7.12
C GLY A 277 1.70 -2.92 -7.98
N VAL A 278 1.64 -1.69 -8.49
CA VAL A 278 0.55 -1.19 -9.34
C VAL A 278 0.34 -2.05 -10.60
N LEU A 279 1.41 -2.61 -11.19
CA LEU A 279 1.30 -3.48 -12.37
C LEU A 279 0.51 -4.76 -12.14
N HIS A 280 0.24 -5.16 -10.88
CA HIS A 280 -0.57 -6.35 -10.59
C HIS A 280 -1.96 -6.28 -11.27
N CYS A 281 -2.54 -5.09 -11.42
CA CYS A 281 -3.88 -4.92 -11.95
C CYS A 281 -3.99 -5.21 -13.46
N CYS A 282 -2.86 -5.20 -14.19
CA CYS A 282 -2.82 -5.60 -15.61
C CYS A 282 -2.11 -6.94 -15.84
N LEU A 283 -1.06 -7.25 -15.07
CA LEU A 283 -0.34 -8.52 -15.19
C LEU A 283 -1.13 -9.68 -14.59
N GLY A 284 -1.89 -9.45 -13.52
CA GLY A 284 -2.73 -10.47 -12.87
C GLY A 284 -3.79 -11.05 -13.81
N PRO A 285 -4.68 -10.24 -14.42
CA PRO A 285 -5.69 -10.75 -15.35
C PRO A 285 -5.06 -11.37 -16.60
N ALA A 286 -3.97 -10.80 -17.11
CA ALA A 286 -3.24 -11.35 -18.26
C ALA A 286 -2.65 -12.74 -17.95
N ALA A 287 -2.05 -12.93 -16.77
CA ALA A 287 -1.51 -14.22 -16.33
C ALA A 287 -2.63 -15.24 -16.10
N LEU A 288 -3.76 -14.84 -15.51
CA LEU A 288 -4.95 -15.70 -15.36
C LEU A 288 -5.50 -16.15 -16.72
N LEU A 289 -5.49 -15.27 -17.71
CA LEU A 289 -5.95 -15.59 -19.07
C LEU A 289 -4.94 -16.51 -19.79
N ALA A 290 -3.65 -16.20 -19.71
CA ALA A 290 -2.58 -16.98 -20.35
C ALA A 290 -2.50 -18.41 -19.81
N ALA A 291 -2.61 -18.59 -18.49
CA ALA A 291 -2.63 -19.91 -17.85
C ALA A 291 -3.81 -20.81 -18.27
N ARG A 292 -4.77 -20.28 -19.04
CA ARG A 292 -5.90 -21.03 -19.60
C ARG A 292 -5.79 -21.27 -21.10
N LEU A 293 -4.94 -20.53 -21.80
CA LEU A 293 -4.71 -20.68 -23.24
C LEU A 293 -3.54 -21.63 -23.54
N CYS A 294 -2.68 -21.91 -22.55
CA CYS A 294 -1.58 -22.86 -22.61
C CYS A 294 -1.96 -24.18 -21.93
#